data_AF-A0A6B1FFH9-F1
#
_entry.id   AF-A0A6B1FFH9-F1
#
_cell.length_a   1.000
_cell.length_b   1.000
_cell.length_c   1.000
_cell.angle_alpha   90.00
_cell.angle_beta   90.00
_cell.angle_gamma   90.00
#
_symmetry.space_group_name_H-M   'P 1'
#
loop_
_entity.id
_entity.type
_entity.pdbx_description
1 polymer ?
#
loop_
_entity_poly.entity_id
_entity_poly.type
_entity_poly.pdbx_seq_one_letter_code
_entity_poly.pdbx_strand_id
1 'polypeptide(L)'
;MTDIIWGNGSDVLSNNSFVLNVTHRKDGNKSDYSDNERVTITSANLPGMPYDMSSWTKELLKESVIDAFLKCEVEKRDASGVLLGKVSHSGAGGY
;
A
#
# COMPACT_ATOMS: atom_id res chain seq x y z
N MET A 1 1.95 10.99 15.09
CA MET A 1 2.95 10.36 14.21
C MET A 1 2.26 9.23 13.49
N THR A 2 2.32 9.25 12.16
CA THR A 2 1.71 8.25 11.28
C THR A 2 2.69 7.12 11.07
N ASP A 3 2.21 5.88 11.15
CA ASP A 3 3.02 4.70 10.88
C ASP A 3 3.27 4.60 9.37
N ILE A 4 4.49 4.25 8.99
CA ILE A 4 4.87 4.12 7.59
C ILE A 4 5.58 2.79 7.38
N ILE A 5 5.14 2.06 6.38
CA ILE A 5 5.76 0.82 5.92
C ILE A 5 6.04 0.93 4.44
N TRP A 6 7.06 0.24 3.98
CA TRP A 6 7.39 0.12 2.58
C TRP A 6 7.59 -1.32 2.17
N GLY A 7 7.34 -1.61 0.91
CA GLY A 7 7.35 -2.98 0.40
C GLY A 7 7.04 -3.04 -1.08
N ASN A 8 7.03 -4.26 -1.63
CA ASN A 8 6.61 -4.50 -3.00
C ASN A 8 5.19 -5.05 -3.02
N GLY A 9 4.35 -4.62 -3.97
CA GLY A 9 3.04 -5.24 -4.17
C GLY A 9 3.22 -6.66 -4.74
N SER A 10 2.57 -7.64 -4.12
CA SER A 10 2.73 -9.05 -4.49
C SER A 10 1.47 -9.69 -5.07
N ASP A 11 0.29 -9.21 -4.67
CA ASP A 11 -0.98 -9.66 -5.24
C ASP A 11 -2.05 -8.58 -5.12
N VAL A 12 -3.07 -8.62 -5.99
CA VAL A 12 -4.23 -7.73 -5.93
C VAL A 12 -5.47 -8.50 -5.53
N LEU A 13 -6.14 -8.04 -4.47
CA LEU A 13 -7.32 -8.69 -3.89
C LEU A 13 -8.61 -8.15 -4.52
N SER A 14 -8.67 -6.83 -4.77
CA SER A 14 -9.83 -6.14 -5.35
C SER A 14 -9.39 -4.89 -6.12
N ASN A 15 -10.34 -4.08 -6.60
CA ASN A 15 -10.06 -2.87 -7.37
C ASN A 15 -9.27 -1.81 -6.60
N ASN A 16 -9.21 -1.88 -5.27
CA ASN A 16 -8.51 -0.92 -4.42
C ASN A 16 -7.73 -1.60 -3.28
N SER A 17 -7.58 -2.92 -3.30
CA SER A 17 -6.93 -3.66 -2.22
C SER A 17 -5.91 -4.65 -2.76
N PHE A 18 -4.77 -4.74 -2.08
CA PHE A 18 -3.63 -5.55 -2.52
C PHE A 18 -2.82 -6.06 -1.31
N VAL A 19 -1.85 -6.94 -1.57
CA VAL A 19 -0.89 -7.44 -0.58
C VAL A 19 0.42 -6.71 -0.77
N LEU A 20 0.92 -6.11 0.32
CA LEU A 20 2.23 -5.48 0.39
C LEU A 20 3.20 -6.43 1.10
N ASN A 21 4.24 -6.84 0.39
CA ASN A 21 5.38 -7.53 0.98
C ASN A 21 6.29 -6.49 1.65
N VAL A 22 6.12 -6.31 2.95
CA VAL A 22 6.80 -5.29 3.75
C VAL A 22 8.28 -5.63 3.85
N THR A 23 9.12 -4.73 3.37
CA THR A 23 10.59 -4.84 3.45
C THR A 23 11.19 -3.83 4.41
N HIS A 24 10.52 -2.68 4.61
CA HIS A 24 10.99 -1.63 5.51
C HIS A 24 9.85 -1.11 6.37
N ARG A 25 10.18 -0.71 7.60
CA ARG A 25 9.26 -0.14 8.58
C ARG A 25 9.92 1.09 9.16
N LYS A 26 9.17 2.17 9.31
CA LYS A 26 9.71 3.41 9.85
C LYS A 26 10.01 3.25 11.33
N ASP A 27 11.15 3.80 11.76
CA ASP A 27 11.49 3.88 13.18
C ASP A 27 10.43 4.65 13.96
N GLY A 28 10.00 4.08 15.08
CA GLY A 28 8.96 4.67 15.92
C GLY A 28 7.53 4.47 15.41
N ASN A 29 7.31 3.56 14.45
CA ASN A 29 5.98 3.00 14.20
C ASN A 29 5.38 2.49 15.52
N LYS A 30 4.10 2.77 15.72
CA LYS A 30 3.37 2.40 16.95
C LYS A 30 2.93 0.95 16.95
N SER A 31 2.72 0.38 15.76
CA SER A 31 2.23 -0.98 15.58
C SER A 31 3.29 -1.87 14.97
N ASP A 32 3.20 -3.16 15.27
CA ASP A 32 3.92 -4.19 14.55
C ASP A 32 3.20 -4.55 13.24
N TYR A 33 3.99 -4.61 12.17
CA TYR A 33 3.55 -4.94 10.83
C TYR A 33 4.21 -6.24 10.37
N SER A 34 3.39 -7.16 9.89
CA SER A 34 3.82 -8.43 9.32
C SER A 34 4.60 -8.22 8.02
N ASP A 35 5.32 -9.25 7.58
CA ASP A 35 6.02 -9.19 6.29
C ASP A 35 5.06 -9.20 5.10
N ASN A 36 3.82 -9.66 5.29
CA ASN A 36 2.76 -9.61 4.29
C ASN A 36 1.55 -8.90 4.90
N GLU A 37 1.27 -7.69 4.45
CA GLU A 37 0.16 -6.87 4.93
C GLU A 37 -0.89 -6.71 3.84
N ARG A 38 -2.16 -6.87 4.21
CA ARG A 38 -3.28 -6.56 3.31
C ARG A 38 -3.59 -5.08 3.45
N VAL A 39 -3.59 -4.37 2.32
CA VAL A 39 -3.81 -2.93 2.29
C VAL A 39 -5.03 -2.62 1.44
N THR A 40 -5.98 -1.90 2.02
CA THR A 40 -7.07 -1.21 1.32
C THR A 40 -6.67 0.25 1.15
N ILE A 41 -6.60 0.69 -0.10
CA ILE A 41 -6.20 2.04 -0.48
C ILE A 41 -7.33 3.00 -0.13
N THR A 42 -7.03 4.04 0.66
CA THR A 42 -7.95 5.16 0.94
C THR A 42 -7.64 6.39 0.09
N SER A 43 -6.39 6.51 -0.35
CA SER A 43 -5.91 7.52 -1.28
C SER A 43 -4.62 7.02 -1.93
N ALA A 44 -4.35 7.42 -3.16
CA ALA A 44 -3.13 6.99 -3.82
C ALA A 44 -2.51 8.06 -4.71
N ASN A 45 -1.19 7.97 -4.82
CA ASN A 45 -0.40 8.66 -5.83
C ASN A 45 0.43 7.60 -6.57
N LEU A 46 -0.24 6.92 -7.52
CA LEU A 46 0.31 5.82 -8.30
C LEU A 46 0.34 6.22 -9.79
N PRO A 47 1.48 6.12 -10.48
CA PRO A 47 1.56 6.37 -11.90
C PRO A 47 0.61 5.48 -12.70
N GLY A 48 -0.08 6.06 -13.69
CA GLY A 48 -1.01 5.34 -14.56
C GLY A 48 -2.41 5.14 -13.97
N MET A 49 -2.64 5.46 -12.69
CA MET A 49 -3.97 5.32 -12.08
C MET A 49 -4.85 6.55 -12.32
N PRO A 50 -6.14 6.37 -12.64
CA PRO A 50 -7.11 7.47 -12.66
C PRO A 50 -7.21 8.16 -11.30
N TYR A 51 -7.49 9.47 -11.29
CA TYR A 51 -7.72 10.23 -10.06
C TYR A 51 -8.96 9.73 -9.30
N ASP A 52 -10.02 9.37 -10.03
CA ASP A 52 -11.25 8.82 -9.44
C ASP A 52 -11.12 7.30 -9.24
N MET A 53 -11.11 6.89 -7.97
CA MET A 53 -11.03 5.49 -7.57
C MET A 53 -12.24 4.66 -8.01
N SER A 54 -13.38 5.29 -8.31
CA SER A 54 -14.58 4.59 -8.81
C SER A 54 -14.35 3.96 -10.20
N SER A 55 -13.38 4.50 -10.95
CA SER A 55 -12.99 3.99 -12.27
C SER A 55 -11.89 2.92 -12.20
N TRP A 56 -11.42 2.57 -11.00
CA TRP A 56 -10.35 1.60 -10.86
C TRP A 56 -10.85 0.18 -11.10
N THR A 57 -10.02 -0.59 -11.79
CA THR A 57 -10.21 -2.02 -11.98
C THR A 57 -9.07 -2.79 -11.31
N LYS A 58 -9.31 -4.07 -11.04
CA LYS A 58 -8.28 -4.97 -10.53
C LYS A 58 -7.04 -5.01 -11.43
N GLU A 59 -7.23 -4.94 -12.75
CA GLU A 59 -6.17 -5.00 -13.75
C GLU A 59 -5.30 -3.73 -13.72
N LEU A 60 -5.93 -2.55 -13.73
CA LEU A 60 -5.23 -1.28 -13.61
C LEU A 60 -4.41 -1.21 -12.33
N LEU A 61 -5.01 -1.59 -11.20
CA LEU A 61 -4.30 -1.60 -9.93
C LEU A 61 -3.11 -2.56 -9.98
N LYS A 62 -3.27 -3.74 -10.60
CA LYS A 62 -2.21 -4.74 -10.75
C LYS A 62 -1.01 -4.17 -11.51
N GLU A 63 -1.24 -3.47 -12.61
CA GLU A 63 -0.18 -2.84 -13.41
C GLU A 63 0.61 -1.79 -12.61
N SER A 64 -0.05 -1.08 -11.70
CA SER A 64 0.59 -0.04 -10.89
C SER A 64 1.26 -0.55 -9.61
N VAL A 65 0.85 -1.69 -9.04
CA VAL A 65 1.34 -2.13 -7.72
C VAL A 65 2.24 -3.35 -7.73
N ILE A 66 2.05 -4.27 -8.69
CA ILE A 66 2.84 -5.52 -8.71
C ILE A 66 4.30 -5.20 -8.99
N ASP A 67 5.18 -5.78 -8.17
CA ASP A 67 6.65 -5.60 -8.18
C ASP A 67 7.12 -4.15 -7.95
N ALA A 68 6.22 -3.16 -7.98
CA ALA A 68 6.52 -1.77 -7.69
C ALA A 68 6.92 -1.61 -6.22
N PHE A 69 7.89 -0.74 -5.96
CA PHE A 69 8.26 -0.37 -4.61
C PHE A 69 7.34 0.73 -4.08
N LEU A 70 6.58 0.40 -3.04
CA LEU A 70 5.47 1.21 -2.54
C LEU A 70 5.74 1.67 -1.11
N LYS A 71 5.30 2.89 -0.83
CA LYS A 71 5.14 3.42 0.52
C LYS A 71 3.66 3.36 0.90
N CYS A 72 3.37 2.86 2.09
CA CYS A 72 2.05 2.90 2.69
C CYS A 72 2.10 3.73 3.98
N GLU A 73 1.36 4.84 4.00
CA GLU A 73 1.09 5.60 5.21
C GLU A 73 -0.17 5.03 5.87
N VAL A 74 0.02 4.33 6.99
CA VAL A 74 -1.05 3.58 7.64
C VAL A 74 -1.92 4.55 8.44
N GLU A 75 -3.21 4.59 8.10
CA GLU A 75 -4.19 5.42 8.80
C GLU A 75 -4.86 4.65 9.92
N LYS A 76 -5.21 3.38 9.68
CA LYS A 76 -5.78 2.46 10.68
C LYS A 76 -5.63 1.01 10.26
N ARG A 77 -5.79 0.09 11.20
CA ARG A 77 -6.03 -1.33 10.96
C ARG A 77 -7.48 -1.63 11.34
N ASP A 78 -8.23 -2.29 10.45
CA ASP A 78 -9.61 -2.67 10.73
C ASP A 78 -9.69 -3.90 11.65
N ALA A 79 -10.91 -4.25 12.07
CA ALA A 79 -11.15 -5.39 12.96
C ALA A 79 -10.77 -6.76 12.34
N SER A 80 -10.63 -6.82 11.01
CA SER A 80 -10.21 -8.02 10.28
C SER A 80 -8.69 -8.08 10.09
N GLY A 81 -7.95 -7.08 10.59
CA GLY A 81 -6.51 -6.97 10.44
C GLY A 81 -6.05 -6.32 9.14
N VAL A 82 -6.95 -5.80 8.29
CA VAL A 82 -6.60 -5.14 7.04
C VAL A 82 -6.18 -3.69 7.32
N LEU A 83 -5.07 -3.26 6.71
CA LEU A 83 -4.60 -1.88 6.81
C LEU A 83 -5.40 -0.99 5.87
N LEU A 84 -5.81 0.17 6.35
CA LEU A 84 -6.28 1.27 5.53
C LEU A 84 -5.18 2.33 5.48
N GLY A 85 -4.81 2.75 4.29
CA GLY A 85 -3.70 3.68 4.14
C GLY A 85 -3.59 4.36 2.79
N LYS A 86 -2.74 5.39 2.79
CA LYS A 86 -2.38 6.13 1.58
C LYS A 86 -1.17 5.48 0.94
N VAL A 87 -1.26 5.22 -0.37
CA VAL A 87 -0.23 4.46 -1.09
C VAL A 87 0.40 5.28 -2.20
N SER A 88 1.72 5.29 -2.26
CA SER A 88 2.44 5.94 -3.36
C SER A 88 3.64 5.11 -3.79
N HIS A 89 4.09 5.30 -5.03
CA HIS A 89 5.40 4.80 -5.43
C HIS A 89 6.49 5.48 -4.61
N SER A 90 7.51 4.72 -4.22
CA SER A 90 8.69 5.22 -3.53
C SER A 90 9.92 4.85 -4.34
N GLY A 91 10.85 5.79 -4.50
CA GLY A 91 12.15 5.48 -5.07
C GLY A 91 12.93 4.58 -4.12
N ALA A 92 13.64 3.59 -4.64
CA ALA A 92 14.49 2.67 -3.87
C ALA A 92 15.72 3.35 -3.21
N GLY A 93 15.84 4.68 -3.30
CA GLY A 93 17.00 5.45 -2.84
C GLY A 93 16.71 6.47 -1.73
N GLY A 94 15.56 6.39 -1.06
CA GLY A 94 15.16 7.33 -0.01
C GLY A 94 14.60 6.63 1.22
N TYR A 95 15.44 5.85 1.90
CA TYR A 95 15.19 5.40 3.27
C TYR A 95 16.15 6.13 4.21
#